data_AF-A0A8J8TEJ6-F1
#
_entry.id   AF-A0A8J8TEJ6-F1
#
_cell.length_a   1.000
_cell.length_b   1.000
_cell.length_c   1.000
_cell.angle_alpha   90.00
_cell.angle_beta   90.00
_cell.angle_gamma   90.00
#
_symmetry.space_group_name_H-M   'P 1'
#
loop_
_entity.id
_entity.type
_entity.pdbx_description
1 polymer ?
#
loop_
_entity_poly.entity_id
_entity_poly.type
_entity_poly.pdbx_seq_one_letter_code
_entity_poly.pdbx_strand_id
1 'polypeptide(L)'
;MDDIALALTSYLLGLSSWRTLLPHTTLLYYFHKLANVNYEVKVDVKRGDYLLVDETKVLRVNGEYYYLWVVRHYESGLVVFFMLTSLRSGFHVYVILNGIKLENWRDKVIFLHDKASVYKA
;
A
#
# COMPACT_ATOMS: atom_id res chain seq x y z
N MET A 1 20.43 16.78 -6.68
CA MET A 1 19.25 16.12 -6.07
C MET A 1 18.23 15.74 -7.14
N ASP A 2 18.07 16.58 -8.17
CA ASP A 2 17.08 16.37 -9.24
C ASP A 2 17.29 15.07 -10.02
N ASP A 3 18.53 14.69 -10.33
CA ASP A 3 18.82 13.41 -11.03
C ASP A 3 18.40 12.17 -10.22
N ILE A 4 18.54 12.23 -8.89
CA ILE A 4 18.13 11.15 -7.99
C ILE A 4 16.60 11.08 -7.95
N ALA A 5 15.93 12.22 -7.79
CA ALA A 5 14.47 12.28 -7.77
C ALA A 5 13.86 11.80 -9.10
N LEU A 6 14.44 12.23 -10.24
CA LEU A 6 14.01 11.83 -11.57
C LEU A 6 14.21 10.34 -11.81
N ALA A 7 15.36 9.79 -11.43
CA ALA A 7 15.65 8.36 -11.59
C ALA A 7 14.70 7.49 -10.75
N LEU A 8 14.47 7.87 -9.48
CA LEU A 8 13.53 7.17 -8.60
C LEU A 8 12.08 7.28 -9.10
N THR A 9 11.66 8.45 -9.54
CA THR A 9 10.32 8.65 -10.11
C THR A 9 10.12 7.79 -11.35
N SER A 10 11.10 7.76 -12.26
CA SER A 10 11.06 6.93 -13.46
C SER A 10 10.96 5.44 -13.10
N TYR A 11 11.73 4.98 -12.11
CA TYR A 11 11.66 3.62 -11.60
C TYR A 11 10.29 3.27 -11.01
N LEU A 12 9.74 4.14 -10.17
CA LEU A 12 8.41 3.97 -9.56
C LEU A 12 7.28 3.99 -10.60
N LEU A 13 7.46 4.70 -11.71
CA LEU A 13 6.54 4.69 -12.85
C LEU A 13 6.70 3.45 -13.75
N GLY A 14 7.52 2.48 -13.35
CA GLY A 14 7.64 1.18 -14.01
C GLY A 14 8.81 1.06 -14.99
N LEU A 15 9.70 2.06 -15.06
CA LEU A 15 10.92 1.93 -15.84
C LEU A 15 11.87 0.95 -15.14
N SER A 16 12.51 0.05 -15.90
CA SER A 16 13.55 -0.82 -15.36
C SER A 16 14.66 0.00 -14.69
N SER A 17 15.15 -0.48 -13.54
CA SER A 17 16.27 0.14 -12.82
C SER A 17 17.57 0.23 -13.63
N TRP A 18 17.70 -0.55 -14.69
CA TRP A 18 18.83 -0.50 -15.63
C TRP A 18 18.68 0.58 -16.70
N ARG A 19 17.50 1.17 -16.80
CA ARG A 19 17.13 2.17 -17.82
C ARG A 19 16.94 3.57 -17.23
N THR A 20 17.14 3.73 -15.92
CA THR A 20 17.10 5.04 -15.26
C THR A 20 18.40 5.81 -15.45
N LEU A 21 18.40 7.10 -15.12
CA LEU A 21 19.57 7.97 -15.19
C LEU A 21 20.72 7.54 -14.25
N LEU A 22 20.40 6.88 -13.14
CA LEU A 22 21.38 6.39 -12.17
C LEU A 22 21.83 4.95 -12.46
N PRO A 23 23.07 4.59 -12.08
CA PRO A 23 23.48 3.19 -12.02
C PRO A 23 22.52 2.37 -11.15
N HIS A 24 22.26 1.13 -11.56
CA HIS A 24 21.31 0.22 -10.92
C HIS A 24 21.49 0.13 -9.40
N THR A 25 22.72 -0.08 -8.93
CA THR A 25 23.04 -0.23 -7.50
C THR A 25 22.80 1.06 -6.72
N THR A 26 23.16 2.20 -7.31
CA THR A 26 22.93 3.54 -6.71
C THR A 26 21.45 3.84 -6.58
N LEU A 27 20.65 3.53 -7.61
CA LEU A 27 19.20 3.69 -7.57
C LEU A 27 18.59 2.84 -6.44
N LEU A 28 18.95 1.55 -6.37
CA LEU A 28 18.43 0.66 -5.34
C LEU A 28 18.84 1.11 -3.93
N TYR A 29 20.07 1.60 -3.75
CA TYR A 29 20.50 2.17 -2.47
C TYR A 29 19.58 3.31 -2.00
N TYR A 30 19.29 4.28 -2.88
CA TYR A 30 18.39 5.38 -2.54
C TYR A 30 16.94 4.92 -2.36
N PHE A 31 16.47 3.98 -3.17
CA PHE A 31 15.14 3.40 -3.03
C PHE A 31 14.97 2.72 -1.67
N HIS A 32 15.92 1.88 -1.25
CA HIS A 32 15.88 1.23 0.07
C HIS A 32 15.95 2.25 1.21
N LYS A 33 16.76 3.30 1.06
CA LYS A 33 16.81 4.38 2.06
C LYS A 33 15.47 5.08 2.22
N LEU A 34 14.75 5.34 1.12
CA LEU A 34 13.40 5.92 1.16
C LEU A 34 12.35 4.94 1.68
N ALA A 35 12.43 3.67 1.31
CA ALA A 35 11.50 2.64 1.76
C ALA A 35 11.53 2.44 3.29
N ASN A 36 12.69 2.72 3.92
CA ASN A 36 12.87 2.64 5.37
C ASN A 36 12.45 3.93 6.10
N VAL A 37 12.02 4.98 5.40
CA VAL A 37 11.46 6.17 6.05
C VAL A 37 10.08 5.82 6.57
N ASN A 38 9.91 5.91 7.90
CA ASN A 38 8.59 5.76 8.51
C ASN A 38 7.77 7.02 8.23
N TYR A 39 6.99 7.01 7.15
CA TYR A 39 6.03 8.06 6.89
C TYR A 39 4.89 7.96 7.90
N GLU A 40 4.79 8.95 8.79
CA GLU A 40 3.59 9.16 9.59
C GLU A 40 2.47 9.66 8.67
N VAL A 41 1.39 8.88 8.58
CA VAL A 41 0.20 9.28 7.83
C VAL A 41 -0.71 10.07 8.78
N LYS A 42 -0.66 11.40 8.68
CA LYS A 42 -1.52 12.29 9.45
C LYS A 42 -2.82 12.51 8.71
N VAL A 43 -3.83 11.69 9.02
CA VAL A 43 -5.20 11.89 8.55
C VAL A 43 -6.11 11.98 9.76
N ASP A 44 -6.71 13.15 9.94
CA ASP A 44 -7.77 13.34 10.92
C ASP A 44 -9.07 12.76 10.35
N VAL A 45 -9.49 11.62 10.89
CA VAL A 45 -10.78 11.01 10.53
C VAL A 45 -11.91 11.53 11.42
N LYS A 46 -13.02 11.85 10.77
CA LYS A 46 -14.27 12.29 11.37
C LYS A 46 -15.25 11.12 11.46
N ARG A 47 -16.25 11.29 12.32
CA ARG A 47 -17.31 10.30 12.48
C ARG A 47 -18.17 10.27 11.22
N GLY A 48 -18.34 9.09 10.63
CA GLY A 48 -19.04 8.89 9.37
C GLY A 48 -18.12 8.82 8.14
N ASP A 49 -16.80 8.93 8.31
CA ASP A 49 -15.85 8.81 7.20
C ASP A 49 -15.78 7.37 6.67
N TYR A 50 -15.28 7.22 5.44
CA TYR A 50 -15.17 5.93 4.78
C TYR A 50 -13.72 5.53 4.55
N LEU A 51 -13.40 4.29 4.91
CA LEU A 51 -12.18 3.61 4.47
C LEU A 51 -12.54 2.61 3.38
N LEU A 52 -11.94 2.79 2.21
CA LEU A 52 -12.09 1.86 1.09
C LEU A 52 -11.05 0.76 1.24
N VAL A 53 -11.48 -0.49 1.17
CA VAL A 53 -10.61 -1.68 1.18
C VAL A 53 -10.72 -2.34 -0.19
N ASP A 54 -9.57 -2.52 -0.83
CA ASP A 54 -9.48 -3.23 -2.09
C ASP A 54 -8.37 -4.29 -2.06
N GLU A 55 -8.58 -5.35 -2.83
CA GLU A 55 -7.63 -6.43 -3.03
C GLU A 55 -7.37 -6.58 -4.53
N THR A 56 -6.12 -6.44 -4.94
CA THR A 56 -5.73 -6.67 -6.33
C THR A 56 -4.65 -7.75 -6.44
N LYS A 57 -4.78 -8.58 -7.47
CA LYS A 57 -3.81 -9.60 -7.81
C LYS A 57 -2.66 -8.96 -8.58
N VAL A 58 -1.44 -8.94 -8.01
CA VAL A 58 -0.33 -8.13 -8.53
C VAL A 58 0.61 -8.92 -9.43
N LEU A 59 1.09 -10.08 -8.96
CA LEU A 59 2.22 -10.73 -9.61
C LEU A 59 2.18 -12.24 -9.41
N ARG A 60 2.73 -12.98 -10.39
CA ARG A 60 3.08 -14.38 -10.23
C ARG A 60 4.61 -14.50 -10.11
N VAL A 61 5.11 -14.91 -8.95
CA VAL A 61 6.55 -15.13 -8.72
C VAL A 61 6.75 -16.59 -8.36
N ASN A 62 7.63 -17.28 -9.11
CA ASN A 62 7.94 -18.70 -8.88
C ASN A 62 6.69 -19.62 -8.83
N GLY A 63 5.68 -19.31 -9.64
CA GLY A 63 4.43 -20.08 -9.71
C GLY A 63 3.34 -19.62 -8.74
N GLU A 64 3.69 -18.88 -7.69
CA GLU A 64 2.79 -18.38 -6.65
C GLU A 64 2.21 -17.01 -7.00
N TYR A 65 0.94 -16.78 -6.66
CA TYR A 65 0.30 -15.49 -6.85
C TYR A 65 0.40 -14.63 -5.59
N TYR A 66 0.66 -13.34 -5.79
CA TYR A 66 0.65 -12.34 -4.74
C TYR A 66 -0.56 -11.41 -4.90
N TYR A 67 -1.15 -11.08 -3.76
CA TYR A 67 -2.29 -10.20 -3.59
C TYR A 67 -1.85 -8.99 -2.78
N LEU A 68 -2.18 -7.80 -3.29
CA LEU A 68 -2.00 -6.54 -2.60
C LEU A 68 -3.33 -6.10 -2.02
N TRP A 69 -3.35 -5.96 -0.71
CA TRP A 69 -4.42 -5.31 0.03
C TRP A 69 -4.08 -3.85 0.20
N VAL A 70 -5.02 -2.97 -0.09
CA VAL A 70 -4.89 -1.53 0.11
C VAL A 70 -6.09 -1.02 0.88
N VAL A 71 -5.83 -0.26 1.94
CA VAL A 71 -6.85 0.56 2.60
C VAL A 71 -6.52 2.01 2.36
N ARG A 72 -7.48 2.75 1.82
CA ARG A 72 -7.37 4.19 1.59
C ARG A 72 -8.52 4.95 2.20
N HIS A 73 -8.22 6.16 2.66
CA HIS A 73 -9.26 7.11 3.03
C HIS A 73 -10.01 7.56 1.77
N TYR A 74 -11.34 7.58 1.82
CA TYR A 74 -12.19 7.89 0.66
C TYR A 74 -11.92 9.29 0.12
N GLU A 75 -12.03 10.30 1.00
CA GLU A 75 -12.02 11.71 0.59
C GLU A 75 -10.62 12.20 0.22
N SER A 76 -9.62 11.93 1.06
CA SER A 76 -8.24 12.38 0.80
C SER A 76 -7.46 11.49 -0.17
N GLY A 77 -7.95 10.27 -0.42
CA GLY A 77 -7.27 9.28 -1.24
C GLY A 77 -5.98 8.70 -0.66
N LEU A 78 -5.60 9.09 0.56
CA LEU A 78 -4.38 8.62 1.20
C LEU A 78 -4.47 7.14 1.54
N VAL A 79 -3.43 6.39 1.19
CA VAL A 79 -3.28 4.99 1.59
C VAL A 79 -2.85 4.95 3.05
N VAL A 80 -3.72 4.41 3.90
CA VAL A 80 -3.54 4.34 5.36
C VAL A 80 -3.01 2.98 5.82
N PHE A 81 -3.12 1.97 4.94
CA PHE A 81 -2.54 0.65 5.11
C PHE A 81 -2.35 -0.02 3.75
N PHE A 82 -1.30 -0.82 3.61
CA PHE A 82 -1.17 -1.78 2.52
C PHE A 82 -0.45 -3.04 2.99
N MET A 83 -0.71 -4.16 2.35
CA MET A 83 -0.04 -5.44 2.63
C MET A 83 0.06 -6.27 1.36
N LEU A 84 1.25 -6.80 1.09
CA LEU A 84 1.46 -7.81 0.05
C LEU A 84 1.52 -9.20 0.70
N THR A 85 0.75 -10.14 0.18
CA THR A 85 0.67 -11.50 0.72
C THR A 85 0.45 -12.52 -0.40
N SER A 86 0.98 -13.72 -0.26
CA SER A 86 0.68 -14.84 -1.16
C SER A 86 -0.59 -15.60 -0.77
N LEU A 87 -1.18 -15.30 0.39
CA LEU A 87 -2.33 -16.00 0.94
C LEU A 87 -3.62 -15.18 0.78
N ARG A 88 -4.76 -15.84 0.76
CA ARG A 88 -6.08 -15.21 0.94
C ARG A 88 -6.80 -15.88 2.08
N SER A 89 -6.95 -15.17 3.18
CA SER A 89 -7.54 -15.68 4.42
C SER A 89 -8.27 -14.58 5.16
N GLY A 90 -9.34 -14.93 5.88
CA GLY A 90 -10.04 -14.01 6.78
C GLY A 90 -9.13 -13.43 7.88
N PHE A 91 -8.02 -14.11 8.22
CA PHE A 91 -7.01 -13.59 9.15
C PHE A 91 -6.41 -12.25 8.67
N HIS A 92 -6.34 -12.01 7.36
CA HIS A 92 -5.82 -10.76 6.82
C HIS A 92 -6.68 -9.55 7.18
N VAL A 93 -7.98 -9.74 7.42
CA VAL A 93 -8.85 -8.68 7.94
C VAL A 93 -8.34 -8.22 9.31
N TYR A 94 -7.97 -9.15 10.20
CA TYR A 94 -7.41 -8.81 11.51
C TYR A 94 -6.08 -8.05 11.37
N VAL A 95 -5.20 -8.46 10.45
CA VAL A 95 -3.93 -7.76 10.20
C VAL A 95 -4.17 -6.33 9.72
N ILE A 96 -5.10 -6.14 8.77
CA ILE A 96 -5.49 -4.82 8.26
C ILE A 96 -5.97 -3.93 9.41
N LEU A 97 -6.92 -4.41 10.21
CA LEU A 97 -7.50 -3.62 11.32
C LEU A 97 -6.48 -3.22 12.39
N ASN A 98 -5.39 -3.98 12.57
CA ASN A 98 -4.34 -3.63 13.53
C ASN A 98 -3.19 -2.85 12.90
N GLY A 99 -3.05 -2.86 11.58
CA GLY A 99 -1.99 -2.14 10.87
C GLY A 99 -2.33 -0.71 10.45
N ILE A 100 -3.60 -0.31 10.46
CA ILE A 100 -4.03 1.05 10.10
C ILE A 100 -3.38 2.06 11.06
N LYS A 101 -2.58 2.98 10.50
CA LYS A 101 -1.80 4.00 11.23
C LYS A 101 -2.59 5.27 11.58
N LEU A 102 -3.91 5.18 11.66
CA LEU A 102 -4.76 6.31 12.03
C LEU A 102 -4.96 6.35 13.55
N GLU A 103 -5.17 7.53 14.11
CA GLU A 103 -5.54 7.68 15.52
C GLU A 103 -7.05 7.62 15.70
N ASN A 104 -7.52 6.90 16.73
CA ASN A 104 -8.92 6.91 17.20
C ASN A 104 -9.98 6.73 16.09
N TRP A 105 -9.68 5.92 15.07
CA TRP A 105 -10.52 5.76 13.89
C TRP A 105 -11.62 4.71 14.04
N ARG A 106 -11.45 3.73 14.93
CA ARG A 106 -12.26 2.51 15.01
C ARG A 106 -13.76 2.76 15.15
N ASP A 107 -14.13 3.77 15.94
CA ASP A 107 -15.54 4.13 16.19
C ASP A 107 -16.07 5.23 15.26
N LYS A 108 -15.23 5.69 14.33
CA LYS A 108 -15.50 6.84 13.47
C LYS A 108 -15.75 6.44 12.02
N VAL A 109 -15.04 5.44 11.52
CA VAL A 109 -15.03 5.12 10.09
C VAL A 109 -15.89 3.90 9.76
N ILE A 110 -16.41 3.87 8.55
CA ILE A 110 -17.12 2.74 7.97
C ILE A 110 -16.23 2.14 6.87
N PHE A 111 -16.03 0.82 6.93
CA PHE A 111 -15.31 0.12 5.86
C PHE A 111 -16.24 -0.16 4.69
N LEU A 112 -15.81 0.24 3.50
CA LEU A 112 -16.41 -0.17 2.24
C LEU A 112 -15.48 -1.15 1.56
N HIS A 113 -15.99 -2.34 1.25
CA HIS A 113 -15.27 -3.35 0.47
C HIS A 113 -16.19 -3.85 -0.64
N ASP A 114 -15.61 -4.19 -1.79
CA ASP A 114 -16.37 -4.91 -2.80
C ASP A 114 -16.68 -6.31 -2.23
N LYS A 115 -17.96 -6.69 -2.20
CA LYS A 115 -18.46 -7.87 -1.49
C LYS A 115 -18.12 -9.15 -2.24
N ALA A 116 -16.83 -9.45 -2.39
CA ALA A 116 -16.37 -10.69 -3.00
C ALA A 116 -16.94 -11.89 -2.22
N SER A 117 -17.52 -12.84 -2.94
CA SER A 117 -18.22 -14.01 -2.40
C SER A 117 -17.38 -14.86 -1.45
N VAL A 118 -16.06 -14.77 -1.56
CA VAL A 118 -15.05 -15.48 -0.74
C VAL A 118 -15.04 -15.00 0.72
N TYR A 119 -15.61 -13.83 1.02
CA TYR A 119 -15.61 -13.22 2.36
C TYR A 119 -16.96 -13.29 3.08
N LYS A 120 -17.90 -14.12 2.60
CA LYS A 120 -19.11 -14.44 3.37
C LYS A 120 -18.71 -15.38 4.52
N ALA A 121 -18.71 -14.83 5.73
CA ALA A 121 -18.77 -15.60 6.97
C ALA A 121 -20.12 -16.29 7.11
#